data_AF-A0A930K5P6-F1
#
_entry.id   AF-A0A930K5P6-F1
#
_cell.length_a   1.000
_cell.length_b   1.000
_cell.length_c   1.000
_cell.angle_alpha   90.00
_cell.angle_beta   90.00
_cell.angle_gamma   90.00
#
_symmetry.space_group_name_H-M   'P 1'
#
loop_
_entity.id
_entity.type
_entity.pdbx_description
1 polymer ?
#
loop_
_entity_poly.entity_id
_entity_poly.type
_entity_poly.pdbx_seq_one_letter_code
_entity_poly.pdbx_strand_id
1 'polypeptide(L)'
;MQIKVIMSDADYQRIIAANGKRIRGSIAMNSPQEFDFRAFATETPSTATPNRILNMKHGRATVAPDRVRLYIMVKRADEAAPVDIVFDESQQAINFMEGSLLA
;
A
#
# COMPACT_ATOMS: atom_id res chain seq x y z
N MET A 1 21.41 -27.97 3.02
CA MET A 1 22.13 -26.74 2.63
C MET A 1 21.91 -25.71 3.72
N GLN A 2 22.97 -25.10 4.25
CA GLN A 2 22.90 -24.11 5.33
C GLN A 2 23.53 -22.82 4.82
N ILE A 3 22.88 -21.69 5.10
CA ILE A 3 23.39 -20.34 4.82
C ILE A 3 23.36 -19.54 6.11
N LYS A 4 24.32 -18.65 6.28
CA LYS A 4 24.40 -17.74 7.42
C LYS A 4 23.92 -16.36 6.98
N VAL A 5 22.97 -15.81 7.73
CA VAL A 5 22.48 -14.44 7.52
C VAL A 5 22.92 -13.60 8.70
N ILE A 6 23.66 -12.55 8.40
CA ILE A 6 24.04 -11.48 9.33
C ILE A 6 23.03 -10.35 9.17
N MET A 7 22.67 -9.69 10.27
CA MET A 7 21.82 -8.50 10.28
C MET A 7 22.14 -7.67 11.51
N SER A 8 21.72 -6.40 11.51
CA SER A 8 21.82 -5.57 12.71
C SER A 8 20.87 -6.05 13.81
N ASP A 9 21.20 -5.79 15.08
CA ASP A 9 20.30 -6.08 16.20
C ASP A 9 18.95 -5.37 16.02
N ALA A 10 18.95 -4.16 15.47
CA ALA A 10 17.72 -3.41 15.19
C ALA A 10 16.82 -4.14 14.18
N ASP A 11 17.39 -4.71 13.11
CA ASP A 11 16.64 -5.47 12.11
C ASP A 11 16.16 -6.82 12.68
N TYR A 12 16.98 -7.47 13.50
CA TYR A 12 16.58 -8.67 14.23
C TYR A 12 15.36 -8.38 15.13
N GLN A 13 15.43 -7.32 15.94
CA GLN A 13 14.31 -6.91 16.81
C GLN A 13 13.06 -6.56 16.00
N ARG A 14 13.19 -5.92 14.84
CA ARG A 14 12.06 -5.65 13.94
C ARG A 14 11.40 -6.93 13.44
N ILE A 15 12.18 -7.96 13.11
CA ILE A 15 11.65 -9.26 12.67
C ILE A 15 10.89 -9.95 13.82
N ILE A 16 11.45 -9.94 15.03
CA ILE A 16 10.79 -10.52 16.21
C ILE A 16 9.48 -9.77 16.52
N ALA A 17 9.52 -8.43 16.50
CA ALA A 17 8.35 -7.58 16.76
C ALA A 17 7.26 -7.70 15.68
N ALA A 18 7.58 -8.15 14.47
CA ALA A 18 6.62 -8.30 13.38
C ALA A 18 5.54 -9.35 13.65
N ASN A 19 5.70 -10.21 14.68
CA ASN A 19 4.73 -11.22 15.11
C ASN A 19 4.17 -12.05 13.93
N GLY A 20 5.06 -12.60 13.10
CA GLY A 20 4.71 -13.39 11.92
C GLY A 20 4.43 -12.58 10.65
N LYS A 21 4.42 -11.24 10.70
CA LYS A 21 4.33 -10.39 9.50
C LYS A 21 5.66 -10.38 8.74
N ARG A 22 5.58 -10.25 7.42
CA ARG A 22 6.77 -10.21 6.54
C ARG A 22 7.44 -8.84 6.64
N ILE A 23 8.72 -8.83 7.01
CA ILE A 23 9.60 -7.67 6.86
C ILE A 23 10.23 -7.70 5.47
N ARG A 24 10.18 -6.58 4.74
CA ARG A 24 10.83 -6.43 3.44
C ARG A 24 12.20 -5.77 3.61
N GLY A 25 13.16 -6.17 2.79
CA GLY A 25 14.51 -5.64 2.82
C GLY A 25 15.35 -6.08 1.64
N SER A 26 16.62 -5.71 1.66
CA SER A 26 17.64 -6.15 0.72
C SER A 26 18.57 -7.17 1.37
N ILE A 27 19.06 -8.12 0.58
CA ILE A 27 20.10 -9.07 0.99
C ILE A 27 21.32 -8.90 0.08
N ALA A 28 22.49 -8.72 0.67
CA ALA A 28 23.77 -8.67 -0.02
C ALA A 28 24.54 -9.96 0.24
N MET A 29 25.21 -10.50 -0.78
CA MET A 29 26.06 -11.68 -0.62
C MET A 29 27.47 -11.23 -0.25
N ASN A 30 27.95 -11.62 0.93
CA ASN A 30 29.32 -11.36 1.36
C ASN A 30 30.25 -12.51 0.94
N SER A 31 29.76 -13.74 1.02
CA SER A 31 30.44 -14.95 0.54
C SER A 31 29.40 -15.98 0.07
N PRO A 32 29.81 -17.08 -0.60
CA PRO A 32 28.86 -18.07 -1.10
C PRO A 32 27.92 -18.69 -0.05
N GLN A 33 28.25 -18.60 1.23
CA GLN A 33 27.43 -19.11 2.34
C GLN A 33 27.09 -18.05 3.39
N GLU A 34 27.46 -16.78 3.18
CA GLU A 34 27.22 -15.70 4.13
C GLU A 34 26.60 -14.47 3.44
N PHE A 35 25.52 -13.98 4.02
CA PHE A 35 24.71 -12.89 3.47
C PHE A 35 24.40 -11.85 4.54
N ASP A 36 24.36 -10.57 4.17
CA ASP A 36 23.94 -9.45 5.03
C ASP A 36 22.53 -9.00 4.65
N PHE A 37 21.62 -8.97 5.64
CA PHE A 37 20.24 -8.51 5.48
C PHE A 37 20.04 -7.13 6.10
N ARG A 38 19.38 -6.23 5.36
CA ARG A 38 18.94 -4.93 5.84
C ARG A 38 17.47 -4.70 5.56
N ALA A 39 16.69 -4.40 6.59
CA ALA A 39 15.29 -4.08 6.42
C ALA A 39 15.16 -2.71 5.74
N PHE A 40 14.16 -2.56 4.86
CA PHE A 40 13.82 -1.23 4.37
C PHE A 40 13.34 -0.36 5.54
N ALA A 41 13.62 0.93 5.47
CA ALA A 41 13.01 1.88 6.38
C ALA A 41 11.49 1.75 6.21
N THR A 42 10.82 1.22 7.24
CA THR A 42 9.36 1.31 7.30
C THR A 42 9.03 2.76 7.60
N GLU A 43 8.75 3.53 6.56
CA GLU A 43 7.72 4.55 6.68
C GLU A 43 6.44 3.80 6.98
N THR A 44 6.19 3.54 8.26
CA THR A 44 4.84 3.28 8.72
C THR A 44 4.26 4.67 8.86
N PRO A 45 3.34 5.14 8.00
CA PRO A 45 2.58 6.31 8.35
C PRO A 45 1.82 5.93 9.61
N SER A 46 2.28 6.44 10.74
CA SER A 46 1.60 6.33 12.02
C SER A 46 0.42 7.30 11.98
N THR A 47 -0.52 7.07 11.08
CA THR A 47 -1.77 7.79 11.10
C THR A 47 -2.77 6.92 11.84
N ALA A 48 -3.15 7.38 13.03
CA ALA A 48 -4.12 6.73 13.90
C ALA A 48 -5.48 6.50 13.22
N THR A 49 -5.78 7.29 12.19
CA THR A 49 -7.01 7.16 11.41
C THR A 49 -6.82 6.16 10.27
N PRO A 50 -7.62 5.08 10.22
CA PRO A 50 -7.56 4.11 9.14
C PRO A 50 -8.00 4.76 7.81
N ASN A 51 -7.42 4.30 6.71
CA ASN A 51 -7.81 4.74 5.38
C ASN A 51 -9.28 4.37 5.11
N ARG A 52 -10.07 5.35 4.68
CA ARG A 52 -11.44 5.13 4.19
C ARG A 52 -11.36 4.86 2.69
N ILE A 53 -11.97 3.76 2.25
CA ILE A 53 -11.87 3.29 0.87
C ILE A 53 -13.27 3.04 0.31
N LEU A 54 -13.51 3.54 -0.91
CA LEU A 54 -14.65 3.16 -1.74
C LEU A 54 -14.12 2.42 -2.97
N ASN A 55 -14.60 1.19 -3.18
CA ASN A 55 -14.35 0.45 -4.41
C ASN A 55 -15.58 0.61 -5.32
N MET A 56 -15.35 0.96 -6.58
CA MET A 56 -16.34 1.09 -7.65
C MET A 56 -16.06 0.01 -8.69
N LYS A 57 -16.93 -0.12 -9.71
CA LYS A 57 -16.77 -1.15 -10.75
C LYS A 57 -15.48 -0.93 -11.54
N HIS A 58 -15.16 0.32 -11.88
CA HIS A 58 -14.00 0.67 -12.70
C HIS A 58 -12.94 1.47 -11.94
N GLY A 59 -13.20 1.81 -10.68
CA GLY A 59 -12.33 2.70 -9.94
C GLY A 59 -12.27 2.45 -8.44
N ARG A 60 -11.47 3.28 -7.79
CA ARG A 60 -11.26 3.27 -6.35
C ARG A 60 -10.95 4.67 -5.86
N ALA A 61 -11.66 5.08 -4.82
CA ALA A 61 -11.35 6.27 -4.04
C ALA A 61 -10.72 5.85 -2.70
N THR A 62 -9.73 6.61 -2.23
CA THR A 62 -9.09 6.39 -0.95
C THR A 62 -8.85 7.73 -0.27
N VAL A 63 -9.37 7.87 0.94
CA VAL A 63 -9.09 8.99 1.84
C VAL A 63 -8.18 8.46 2.93
N ALA A 64 -6.94 8.95 2.93
CA ALA A 64 -5.98 8.75 3.98
C ALA A 64 -5.79 10.08 4.74
N PRO A 65 -5.19 10.07 5.94
CA PRO A 65 -5.13 11.27 6.76
C PRO A 65 -4.25 12.39 6.18
N ASP A 66 -3.29 12.02 5.33
CA ASP A 66 -2.35 12.92 4.66
C ASP A 66 -2.73 13.21 3.20
N ARG A 67 -3.66 12.45 2.60
CA ARG A 67 -3.93 12.51 1.16
C ARG A 67 -5.27 11.94 0.75
N VAL A 68 -5.76 12.41 -0.38
CA VAL A 68 -6.90 11.83 -1.09
C VAL A 68 -6.44 11.33 -2.46
N ARG A 69 -6.91 10.15 -2.87
CA ARG A 69 -6.58 9.54 -4.16
C ARG A 69 -7.84 9.02 -4.85
N LEU A 70 -7.99 9.37 -6.13
CA LEU A 70 -8.96 8.79 -7.05
C LEU A 70 -8.23 8.10 -8.20
N TYR A 71 -8.69 6.90 -8.57
CA TYR A 71 -8.27 6.20 -9.77
C TYR A 71 -9.49 5.55 -10.42
N ILE A 72 -9.73 5.82 -11.70
CA ILE A 72 -10.81 5.20 -12.50
C ILE A 72 -10.19 4.76 -13.82
N MET A 73 -10.48 3.52 -14.24
CA MET A 73 -10.04 2.99 -15.53
C MET A 73 -11.18 2.20 -16.18
N VAL A 74 -11.72 2.78 -17.24
CA VAL A 74 -12.75 2.15 -18.06
C VAL A 74 -12.12 1.71 -19.38
N LYS A 75 -12.20 0.42 -19.70
CA LYS A 75 -11.77 -0.08 -21.00
C LYS A 75 -12.87 0.21 -22.02
N ARG A 76 -12.51 0.91 -23.10
CA ARG A 76 -13.47 1.24 -24.18
C ARG A 76 -14.13 0.03 -24.82
N ALA A 77 -13.50 -1.15 -24.77
CA ALA A 77 -14.03 -2.37 -25.36
C ALA A 77 -15.16 -3.00 -24.54
N ASP A 78 -15.24 -2.71 -23.24
CA ASP A 78 -16.13 -3.40 -22.30
C ASP A 78 -17.41 -2.60 -22.01
N GLU A 79 -17.46 -1.33 -22.41
CA GLU A 79 -18.53 -0.39 -22.04
C GLU A 79 -18.91 0.54 -23.20
N ALA A 80 -20.21 0.74 -23.40
CA ALA A 80 -20.74 1.52 -24.52
C ALA A 80 -20.48 3.04 -24.41
N ALA A 81 -20.42 3.57 -23.18
CA ALA A 81 -20.26 4.99 -22.90
C ALA A 81 -19.21 5.22 -21.79
N PRO A 82 -17.91 5.01 -22.07
CA PRO A 82 -16.87 5.04 -21.04
C PRO A 82 -16.67 6.40 -20.38
N VAL A 83 -17.02 7.50 -21.07
CA VAL A 83 -16.92 8.86 -20.51
C VAL A 83 -17.99 9.10 -19.46
N ASP A 84 -19.23 8.67 -19.72
CA ASP A 84 -20.35 8.81 -18.78
C ASP A 84 -20.08 8.00 -17.50
N ILE A 85 -19.53 6.79 -17.66
CA ILE A 85 -19.10 5.96 -16.52
C ILE A 85 -18.02 6.66 -15.70
N VAL A 86 -17.02 7.27 -16.34
CA VAL A 86 -15.99 8.04 -15.62
C VAL A 86 -16.62 9.22 -14.88
N PHE A 87 -17.59 9.91 -15.47
CA PHE A 87 -18.29 11.02 -14.83
C PHE A 87 -19.08 10.55 -13.59
N ASP A 88 -19.90 9.53 -13.75
CA ASP A 88 -20.76 8.99 -12.68
C ASP A 88 -19.93 8.44 -11.51
N GLU A 89 -18.89 7.62 -11.79
CA GLU A 89 -17.99 7.10 -10.77
C GLU A 89 -17.17 8.22 -10.11
N SER A 90 -16.81 9.27 -10.85
CA SER A 90 -16.15 10.44 -10.27
C SER A 90 -17.07 11.17 -9.27
N GLN A 91 -18.34 11.37 -9.62
CA GLN A 91 -19.31 12.01 -8.73
C GLN A 91 -19.54 11.17 -7.47
N GLN A 92 -19.68 9.86 -7.61
CA GLN A 92 -19.81 8.95 -6.47
C GLN A 92 -18.58 9.03 -5.55
N ALA A 93 -17.39 9.07 -6.14
CA ALA A 93 -16.14 9.19 -5.41
C ALA A 93 -16.03 10.53 -4.66
N ILE A 94 -16.41 11.65 -5.30
CA ILE A 94 -16.41 12.98 -4.69
C ILE A 94 -17.33 13.01 -3.47
N ASN A 95 -18.58 12.54 -3.62
CA ASN A 95 -19.55 12.50 -2.52
C ASN A 95 -19.03 11.67 -1.33
N PHE A 96 -18.36 10.54 -1.62
CA PHE A 96 -17.71 9.72 -0.60
C PHE A 96 -16.56 10.45 0.09
N MET A 97 -15.72 11.17 -0.65
CA MET A 97 -14.60 11.92 -0.09
C MET A 97 -15.08 13.07 0.80
N GLU A 98 -16.08 13.85 0.36
CA GLU A 98 -16.69 14.92 1.14
C GLU A 98 -17.27 14.39 2.46
N GLY A 99 -18.08 13.33 2.40
CA GLY A 99 -18.61 12.66 3.59
C GLY A 99 -17.55 11.98 4.45
N SER A 100 -16.33 11.81 3.94
CA SER A 100 -15.20 11.22 4.67
C SER A 100 -14.25 12.24 5.29
N LEU A 101 -14.26 13.48 4.82
CA LEU A 101 -13.48 14.59 5.38
C LEU A 101 -14.25 15.32 6.50
N LEU A 102 -15.58 15.23 6.49
CA LEU A 102 -16.46 15.84 7.50
C LEU A 102 -16.74 14.95 8.73
N ALA A 103 -16.25 13.70 8.74
CA ALA A 103 -16.55 12.68 9.75
C ALA A 103 -15.28 12.09 10.33
#